data_AF-A0AAW5ZNX6-F1
#
_entry.id   AF-A0AAW5ZNX6-F1
#
_cell.length_a   1.000
_cell.length_b   1.000
_cell.length_c   1.000
_cell.angle_alpha   90.00
_cell.angle_beta   90.00
_cell.angle_gamma   90.00
#
_symmetry.space_group_name_H-M   'P 1'
#
loop_
_entity.id
_entity.type
_entity.pdbx_description
1 polymer ?
#
loop_
_entity_poly.entity_id
_entity_poly.type
_entity_poly.pdbx_seq_one_letter_code
_entity_poly.pdbx_strand_id
1 'polypeptide(L)'
;MPHANPSDAETAIRPVPSGMTGDTLHAFLTRHFDLLTDPAERGSGRTYFLGAVVWHPASATRVLHVTCGADGQVNRIKLCDASDSNHSVFAPLPVPWPELHRIVADEIARYGRRSAARETRDHSHGD
;
A
#
# COMPACT_ATOMS: atom_id res chain seq x y z
N MET A 1 5.63 59.17 23.22
CA MET A 1 4.97 58.89 21.93
C MET A 1 5.19 57.42 21.59
N PRO A 2 4.11 56.63 21.45
CA PRO A 2 4.16 55.19 21.19
C PRO A 2 4.18 54.92 19.68
N HIS A 3 4.96 53.95 19.23
CA HIS A 3 4.74 53.36 17.91
C HIS A 3 4.78 51.83 18.01
N ALA A 4 3.56 51.30 17.98
CA ALA A 4 3.09 49.98 17.54
C ALA A 4 4.12 48.86 17.32
N ASN A 5 3.98 47.79 18.09
CA ASN A 5 3.99 46.44 17.52
C ASN A 5 2.56 46.14 17.03
N PRO A 6 2.34 45.50 15.88
CA PRO A 6 2.62 44.06 15.79
C PRO A 6 3.12 43.58 14.41
N SER A 7 4.01 42.60 14.40
CA SER A 7 4.12 41.65 13.28
C SER A 7 4.34 40.27 13.86
N ASP A 8 3.20 39.75 14.30
CA ASP A 8 2.87 38.34 14.18
C ASP A 8 3.02 37.97 12.69
N ALA A 9 4.15 37.38 12.36
CA ALA A 9 4.34 36.58 11.15
C ALA A 9 4.96 35.28 11.62
N GLU A 10 4.15 34.51 12.34
CA GLU A 10 3.88 33.12 12.04
C GLU A 10 5.01 32.40 11.28
N THR A 11 6.13 32.16 11.96
CA THR A 11 6.95 30.99 11.61
C THR A 11 6.41 29.83 12.43
N ALA A 12 5.16 29.49 12.15
CA ALA A 12 4.51 28.31 12.66
C ALA A 12 5.34 27.08 12.28
N ILE A 13 5.89 26.44 13.29
CA ILE A 13 6.00 24.98 13.45
C ILE A 13 6.28 24.22 12.16
N ARG A 14 7.53 23.81 11.87
CA ARG A 14 7.79 22.58 11.10
C ARG A 14 9.09 21.92 11.57
N PRO A 15 9.13 20.58 11.72
CA PRO A 15 8.39 19.61 10.92
C PRO A 15 7.31 18.86 11.73
N VAL A 16 6.24 18.44 11.05
CA VAL A 16 5.41 17.33 11.52
C VAL A 16 6.13 16.05 11.10
N PRO A 17 6.56 15.22 12.05
CA PRO A 17 6.53 13.78 11.85
C PRO A 17 5.65 13.18 12.97
N SER A 18 4.77 12.21 12.74
CA SER A 18 4.98 11.04 11.89
C SER A 18 3.65 10.40 11.53
N GLY A 19 3.12 10.72 10.35
CA GLY A 19 2.36 9.73 9.60
C GLY A 19 3.33 8.88 8.78
N MET A 20 2.92 7.69 8.38
CA MET A 20 3.67 6.93 7.39
C MET A 20 3.51 7.63 6.04
N THR A 21 4.57 8.21 5.48
CA THR A 21 4.51 8.82 4.14
C THR A 21 4.42 7.73 3.07
N GLY A 22 3.83 8.08 1.93
CA GLY A 22 3.78 7.19 0.77
C GLY A 22 5.18 6.72 0.33
N ASP A 23 6.19 7.60 0.36
CA ASP A 23 7.55 7.25 -0.03
C ASP A 23 8.26 6.35 0.99
N THR A 24 8.03 6.55 2.30
CA THR A 24 8.60 5.66 3.33
C THR A 24 7.98 4.27 3.23
N LEU A 25 6.66 4.20 3.02
CA LEU A 25 5.98 2.94 2.77
C LEU A 25 6.48 2.28 1.48
N HIS A 26 6.66 3.04 0.41
CA HIS A 26 7.20 2.54 -0.85
C HIS A 26 8.59 1.92 -0.68
N ALA A 27 9.51 2.62 -0.01
CA ALA A 27 10.84 2.10 0.28
C ALA A 27 10.80 0.83 1.14
N PHE A 28 9.90 0.77 2.11
CA PHE A 28 9.71 -0.44 2.93
C PHE A 28 9.23 -1.62 2.08
N LEU A 29 8.19 -1.45 1.28
CA LEU A 29 7.58 -2.52 0.48
C LEU A 29 8.52 -3.05 -0.60
N THR A 30 9.23 -2.16 -1.29
CA THR A 30 10.20 -2.54 -2.32
C THR A 30 11.42 -3.24 -1.72
N ARG A 31 11.93 -2.78 -0.58
CA ARG A 31 13.14 -3.34 0.04
C ARG A 31 12.93 -4.68 0.73
N HIS A 32 11.78 -4.87 1.38
CA HIS A 32 11.53 -6.05 2.23
C HIS A 32 10.76 -7.17 1.52
N PHE A 33 10.02 -6.84 0.46
CA PHE A 33 9.13 -7.77 -0.23
C PHE A 33 9.29 -7.77 -1.74
N ASP A 34 10.24 -7.00 -2.29
CA ASP A 34 10.49 -6.86 -3.73
C ASP A 34 9.22 -6.49 -4.53
N LEU A 35 8.30 -5.76 -3.90
CA LEU A 35 7.04 -5.39 -4.54
C LEU A 35 7.27 -4.30 -5.58
N LEU A 36 6.66 -4.48 -6.75
CA LEU A 36 6.74 -3.58 -7.89
C LEU A 36 5.53 -2.66 -7.95
N THR A 37 5.70 -1.43 -8.44
CA THR A 37 4.58 -0.55 -8.77
C THR A 37 4.37 -0.50 -10.28
N ASP A 38 3.14 -0.23 -10.73
CA ASP A 38 2.87 -0.01 -12.14
C ASP A 38 3.46 1.36 -12.59
N PRO A 39 4.40 1.40 -13.55
CA PRO A 39 5.01 2.64 -14.03
C PRO A 39 4.02 3.56 -14.77
N ALA A 40 2.88 3.03 -15.23
CA ALA A 40 1.82 3.80 -15.86
C ALA A 40 0.86 4.44 -14.85
N GLU A 41 0.87 4.02 -13.58
CA GLU A 41 -0.02 4.54 -12.55
C GLU A 41 0.30 6.02 -12.23
N ARG A 42 -0.74 6.85 -12.18
CA ARG A 42 -0.65 8.29 -11.92
C ARG A 42 -1.64 8.68 -10.82
N GLY A 43 -1.26 9.65 -9.99
CA GLY A 43 -2.13 10.21 -8.95
C GLY A 43 -1.68 9.85 -7.54
N SER A 44 -2.61 9.95 -6.59
CA SER A 44 -2.35 9.75 -5.15
C SER A 44 -2.45 8.28 -4.69
N GLY A 45 -2.78 7.37 -5.61
CA GLY A 45 -2.80 5.92 -5.39
C GLY A 45 -1.58 5.22 -5.98
N ARG A 46 -1.10 4.16 -5.32
CA ARG A 46 -0.11 3.22 -5.86
C ARG A 46 -0.52 1.79 -5.56
N THR A 47 -0.55 0.96 -6.58
CA THR A 47 -0.77 -0.48 -6.51
C THR A 47 0.57 -1.20 -6.55
N TYR A 48 0.71 -2.19 -5.67
CA TYR A 48 1.93 -2.97 -5.51
C TYR A 48 1.68 -4.42 -5.93
N PHE A 49 2.62 -4.96 -6.70
CA PHE A 49 2.56 -6.26 -7.35
C PHE A 49 3.71 -7.15 -6.94
N LEU A 50 3.44 -8.44 -6.84
CA LEU A 50 4.46 -9.45 -6.60
C LEU A 50 5.03 -9.98 -7.92
N GLY A 51 6.34 -9.85 -8.11
CA GLY A 51 7.08 -10.43 -9.24
C GLY A 51 6.89 -9.72 -10.58
N ALA A 52 5.66 -9.64 -11.10
CA ALA A 52 5.33 -8.97 -12.36
C ALA A 52 4.05 -8.15 -12.22
N VAL A 53 3.89 -7.10 -13.01
CA VAL A 53 2.67 -6.28 -13.02
C VAL A 53 1.62 -6.96 -13.92
N VAL A 54 0.63 -7.62 -13.31
CA VAL A 54 -0.46 -8.31 -14.03
C VAL A 54 -1.82 -7.81 -13.54
N TRP A 55 -2.62 -7.28 -14.46
CA TRP A 55 -3.94 -6.67 -14.19
C TRP A 55 -5.14 -7.55 -14.61
N HIS A 56 -4.96 -8.86 -14.68
CA HIS A 56 -6.01 -9.77 -15.15
C HIS A 56 -6.84 -10.32 -13.98
N PRO A 57 -8.20 -10.34 -14.03
CA PRO A 57 -9.02 -10.78 -12.90
C PRO A 57 -8.70 -12.21 -12.43
N ALA A 58 -8.33 -13.11 -13.35
CA ALA A 58 -7.99 -14.49 -13.02
C ALA A 58 -6.52 -14.73 -12.68
N SER A 59 -5.64 -13.74 -12.75
CA SER A 59 -4.20 -13.91 -12.52
C SER A 59 -3.48 -12.67 -11.97
N ALA A 60 -4.24 -11.73 -11.40
CA ALA A 60 -3.67 -10.51 -10.87
C ALA A 60 -2.67 -10.83 -9.75
N THR A 61 -1.52 -10.17 -9.85
CA THR A 61 -0.39 -10.25 -8.91
C THR A 61 -0.40 -9.10 -7.91
N ARG A 62 -1.48 -8.32 -7.86
CA ARG A 62 -1.69 -7.23 -6.91
C ARG A 62 -1.70 -7.76 -5.47
N VAL A 63 -0.88 -7.18 -4.62
CA VAL A 63 -0.81 -7.51 -3.19
C VAL A 63 -1.55 -6.45 -2.39
N LEU A 64 -1.30 -5.17 -2.70
CA LEU A 64 -1.86 -4.06 -1.93
C LEU A 64 -2.02 -2.80 -2.77
N HIS A 65 -3.02 -2.00 -2.43
CA HIS A 65 -3.25 -0.68 -3.02
C HIS A 65 -3.24 0.38 -1.91
N VAL A 66 -2.33 1.34 -2.06
CA VAL A 66 -2.09 2.43 -1.11
C VAL A 66 -2.68 3.71 -1.66
N THR A 67 -3.43 4.44 -0.85
CA THR A 67 -3.90 5.79 -1.18
C THR A 67 -3.31 6.79 -0.19
N CYS A 68 -2.74 7.87 -0.70
CA CYS A 68 -2.19 8.96 0.08
C CYS A 68 -3.13 10.17 0.11
N GLY A 69 -3.12 10.91 1.23
CA GLY A 69 -3.76 12.21 1.35
C GLY A 69 -3.02 13.30 0.56
N ALA A 70 -3.62 14.49 0.48
CA ALA A 70 -3.00 15.66 -0.16
C ALA A 70 -1.69 16.11 0.53
N ASP A 71 -1.50 15.69 1.77
CA ASP A 71 -0.30 15.89 2.59
C ASP A 71 0.80 14.85 2.33
N GLY A 72 0.59 13.90 1.41
CA GLY A 72 1.52 12.81 1.09
C GLY A 72 1.54 11.69 2.14
N GLN A 73 0.68 11.74 3.15
CA GLN A 73 0.58 10.70 4.18
C GLN A 73 -0.29 9.55 3.69
N VAL A 74 0.05 8.33 4.07
CA VAL A 74 -0.77 7.15 3.79
C VAL A 74 -2.11 7.29 4.51
N ASN A 75 -3.18 7.34 3.73
CA ASN A 75 -4.56 7.42 4.21
C ASN A 75 -5.20 6.03 4.29
N ARG A 76 -4.86 5.15 3.34
CA ARG A 76 -5.47 3.81 3.25
C ARG A 76 -4.51 2.80 2.64
N ILE A 77 -4.49 1.59 3.19
CA ILE A 77 -3.81 0.42 2.61
C ILE A 77 -4.85 -0.67 2.44
N LYS A 78 -5.23 -0.98 1.20
CA LYS A 78 -6.14 -2.07 0.84
C LYS A 78 -5.33 -3.34 0.61
N LEU A 79 -5.75 -4.45 1.21
CA LEU A 79 -5.18 -5.78 1.02
C LEU A 79 -5.92 -6.46 -0.13
N CYS A 80 -5.30 -6.58 -1.30
CA CYS A 80 -6.01 -6.86 -2.55
C CYS A 80 -6.56 -8.29 -2.64
N ASP A 81 -5.81 -9.28 -2.14
CA ASP A 81 -6.16 -10.69 -2.12
C ASP A 81 -7.22 -10.98 -1.05
N ALA A 82 -7.02 -10.42 0.16
CA ALA A 82 -8.06 -10.44 1.19
C ALA A 82 -9.34 -9.69 0.76
N SER A 83 -9.22 -8.73 -0.16
CA SER A 83 -10.35 -7.95 -0.69
C SER A 83 -11.05 -8.58 -1.90
N ASP A 84 -10.55 -9.69 -2.44
CA ASP A 84 -11.04 -10.26 -3.71
C ASP A 84 -12.43 -10.92 -3.54
N SER A 85 -12.84 -11.24 -2.30
CA SER A 85 -14.10 -11.93 -1.98
C SER A 85 -15.27 -10.98 -1.67
N ASN A 86 -15.56 -9.97 -2.51
CA ASN A 86 -16.63 -8.96 -2.35
C ASN A 86 -16.60 -8.11 -1.07
N HIS A 87 -15.63 -8.31 -0.18
CA HIS A 87 -15.46 -7.56 1.06
C HIS A 87 -14.11 -6.86 1.03
N SER A 88 -14.09 -5.52 1.06
CA SER A 88 -12.81 -4.79 1.10
C SER A 88 -12.17 -4.90 2.48
N VAL A 89 -10.91 -5.34 2.51
CA VAL A 89 -10.09 -5.46 3.72
C VAL A 89 -8.97 -4.43 3.67
N PHE A 90 -8.78 -3.73 4.79
CA PHE A 90 -7.78 -2.68 4.93
C PHE A 90 -6.86 -2.95 6.11
N ALA A 91 -5.58 -2.59 5.99
CA ALA A 91 -4.70 -2.56 7.16
C ALA A 91 -5.17 -1.44 8.11
N PRO A 92 -5.14 -1.66 9.44
CA PRO A 92 -5.44 -0.62 10.41
C PRO A 92 -4.43 0.53 10.27
N LEU A 93 -4.85 1.78 10.51
CA LEU A 93 -3.94 2.93 10.53
C LEU A 93 -4.16 3.75 11.81
N PRO A 94 -3.08 4.25 12.46
CA PRO A 94 -1.69 4.01 12.12
C PRO A 94 -1.26 2.55 12.40
N VAL A 95 -0.36 2.01 11.58
CA VAL A 95 0.19 0.66 11.74
C VAL A 95 1.68 0.73 12.06
N PRO A 96 2.16 0.03 13.11
CA PRO A 96 3.58 -0.05 13.38
C PRO A 96 4.28 -0.95 12.34
N TRP A 97 5.53 -0.62 11.99
CA TRP A 97 6.28 -1.34 10.93
C TRP A 97 6.33 -2.87 11.09
N PRO A 98 6.55 -3.45 12.29
CA PRO A 98 6.55 -4.90 12.46
C PRO A 98 5.19 -5.54 12.16
N GLU A 99 4.10 -4.85 12.52
CA GLU A 99 2.76 -5.33 12.22
C GLU A 99 2.44 -5.21 10.73
N LEU A 100 2.83 -4.10 10.10
CA LEU A 100 2.72 -3.95 8.65
C LEU A 100 3.48 -5.06 7.91
N HIS A 101 4.70 -5.37 8.36
CA HIS A 101 5.47 -6.49 7.81
C HIS A 101 4.68 -7.79 7.86
N ARG A 102 4.08 -8.11 9.02
CA ARG A 102 3.27 -9.33 9.18
C ARG A 102 2.05 -9.32 8.27
N ILE A 103 1.34 -8.20 8.18
CA ILE A 103 0.15 -8.05 7.32
C ILE A 103 0.51 -8.30 5.85
N VAL A 104 1.61 -7.69 5.37
CA VAL A 104 2.06 -7.86 3.97
C VAL A 104 2.52 -9.29 3.71
N ALA A 105 3.25 -9.89 4.64
CA ALA A 105 3.67 -11.29 4.53
C ALA A 105 2.47 -12.25 4.48
N ASP A 106 1.47 -12.03 5.33
CA ASP A 106 0.23 -12.83 5.36
C ASP A 106 -0.53 -12.70 4.03
N GLU A 107 -0.56 -11.50 3.45
CA GLU A 107 -1.21 -11.23 2.16
C GLU A 107 -0.48 -11.93 1.00
N ILE A 108 0.84 -11.87 0.96
CA ILE A 108 1.67 -12.60 -0.01
C ILE A 108 1.47 -14.12 0.14
N ALA A 109 1.38 -14.63 1.37
CA ALA A 109 1.12 -16.04 1.60
C ALA A 109 -0.29 -16.46 1.13
N ARG A 110 -1.30 -15.57 1.27
CA ARG A 110 -2.65 -15.79 0.71
C ARG A 110 -2.61 -15.85 -0.81
N TYR A 111 -1.92 -14.90 -1.45
CA TYR A 111 -1.66 -14.92 -2.88
C TYR A 111 -1.07 -16.28 -3.32
N GLY A 112 0.00 -16.73 -2.66
CA GLY A 112 0.67 -17.99 -3.00
C GLY A 112 -0.25 -19.21 -2.91
N ARG A 113 -1.06 -19.31 -1.84
CA ARG A 113 -2.05 -20.40 -1.69
C ARG A 113 -3.12 -20.38 -2.78
N ARG A 114 -3.61 -19.19 -3.13
CA ARG A 114 -4.60 -19.02 -4.21
C ARG A 114 -4.03 -19.43 -5.56
N SER A 115 -2.81 -19.00 -5.87
CA SER A 115 -2.15 -19.32 -7.14
C SER A 115 -1.90 -20.83 -7.27
N ALA A 116 -1.38 -21.48 -6.23
CA ALA A 116 -1.21 -22.94 -6.22
C ALA A 116 -2.54 -23.70 -6.40
N ALA A 117 -3.61 -23.25 -5.71
CA ALA A 117 -4.92 -23.87 -5.85
C ALA A 117 -5.53 -23.74 -7.26
N ARG A 118 -5.12 -22.73 -8.04
CA ARG A 118 -5.53 -22.55 -9.45
C ARG A 118 -4.76 -23.51 -10.35
N GLU A 119 -3.45 -23.59 -10.17
CA GLU A 119 -2.59 -24.52 -10.95
C GLU A 119 -3.07 -25.98 -10.81
N THR A 120 -3.48 -26.41 -9.61
CA THR A 120 -4.05 -27.75 -9.40
C THR A 120 -5.37 -27.95 -10.16
N ARG A 121 -6.22 -26.92 -10.28
CA ARG A 121 -7.51 -27.02 -10.98
C ARG A 121 -7.34 -27.06 -12.49
N ASP A 122 -6.44 -26.27 -13.04
CA ASP A 122 -6.15 -26.26 -14.48
C ASP A 122 -5.56 -27.62 -14.92
N HIS A 123 -4.74 -28.25 -14.09
CA HIS A 123 -4.25 -29.62 -14.34
C HIS A 123 -5.32 -30.71 -14.18
N SER A 124 -6.40 -30.47 -13.42
CA SER A 124 -7.46 -31.47 -13.20
C SER A 124 -8.56 -31.43 -14.28
N HIS A 125 -8.57 -30.42 -15.15
CA HIS A 125 -9.59 -30.25 -16.20
C HIS A 125 -9.07 -30.62 -17.61
N GLY A 126 -7.88 -31.22 -17.68
CA GLY A 126 -7.21 -31.60 -18.92
C GLY A 126 -7.11 -33.12 -19.16
N ASP A 127 -7.75 -33.95 -18.34
CA ASP A 127 -7.84 -35.42 -18.50
C ASP A 127 -9.27 -35.85 -18.85
#